data_AF-A0A7V8CT19-F1
#
_entry.id   AF-A0A7V8CT19-F1
#
_cell.length_a   1.000
_cell.length_b   1.000
_cell.length_c   1.000
_cell.angle_alpha   90.00
_cell.angle_beta   90.00
_cell.angle_gamma   90.00
#
_symmetry.space_group_name_H-M   'P 1'
#
loop_
_entity.id
_entity.type
_entity.pdbx_description
1 polymer ?
#
loop_
_entity_poly.entity_id
_entity_poly.type
_entity_poly.pdbx_seq_one_letter_code
_entity_poly.pdbx_strand_id
1 'polypeptide(L)'
;MKTHNQPGLVILAVLLVVLLAGCASVPPAPVHVEVPVVVPCIGEVPQRPVYEFDQLPASAADGEIILALARDWTRGRAYEGVLEAVVAGCR
;
A
#
# COMPACT_ATOMS: atom_id res chain seq x y z
N MET A 1 -64.17 -14.78 -31.62
CA MET A 1 -63.03 -13.85 -31.73
C MET A 1 -63.56 -12.43 -31.83
N LYS A 2 -63.57 -11.68 -30.71
CA LYS A 2 -63.99 -10.28 -30.69
C LYS A 2 -62.97 -9.52 -29.85
N THR A 3 -61.99 -8.92 -30.53
CA THR A 3 -60.92 -8.12 -29.94
C THR A 3 -61.51 -6.79 -29.49
N HIS A 4 -61.67 -6.63 -28.17
CA HIS A 4 -62.08 -5.37 -27.56
C HIS A 4 -60.91 -4.37 -27.67
N ASN A 5 -60.98 -3.45 -28.64
CA ASN A 5 -60.04 -2.34 -28.77
C ASN A 5 -60.36 -1.27 -27.69
N GLN A 6 -59.82 -1.44 -26.49
CA GLN A 6 -59.97 -0.52 -25.35
C GLN A 6 -58.68 0.30 -25.19
N PRO A 7 -58.66 1.60 -25.56
CA PRO A 7 -57.44 2.41 -25.58
C PRO A 7 -56.80 2.59 -24.19
N GLY A 8 -57.61 2.56 -23.11
CA GLY A 8 -57.12 2.68 -21.73
C GLY A 8 -56.31 1.47 -21.25
N LEU A 9 -56.64 0.26 -21.70
CA LEU A 9 -55.91 -0.96 -21.34
C LEU A 9 -54.49 -0.94 -21.94
N VAL A 10 -54.36 -0.44 -23.17
CA VAL A 10 -53.09 -0.33 -23.87
C VAL A 10 -52.17 0.68 -23.18
N ILE A 11 -52.70 1.84 -22.77
CA ILE A 11 -51.92 2.87 -22.07
C ILE A 11 -51.40 2.35 -20.73
N LEU A 12 -52.24 1.66 -19.94
CA LEU A 12 -51.83 1.09 -18.65
C LEU A 12 -50.77 0.01 -18.83
N ALA A 13 -50.92 -0.86 -19.83
CA ALA A 13 -49.93 -1.90 -20.14
C ALA A 13 -48.59 -1.29 -20.56
N VAL A 14 -48.59 -0.23 -21.38
CA VAL A 14 -47.37 0.48 -21.78
C VAL A 14 -46.70 1.14 -20.59
N LEU A 15 -47.45 1.85 -19.73
CA LEU A 15 -46.91 2.45 -18.50
C LEU A 15 -46.28 1.41 -17.59
N LEU A 16 -46.94 0.26 -17.42
CA LEU A 16 -46.43 -0.84 -16.63
C LEU A 16 -45.13 -1.40 -17.22
N VAL A 17 -45.07 -1.64 -18.53
CA VAL A 17 -43.85 -2.13 -19.20
C VAL A 17 -42.68 -1.14 -19.07
N VAL A 18 -42.94 0.16 -19.18
CA VAL A 18 -41.91 1.20 -19.00
C VAL A 18 -41.41 1.23 -17.54
N LEU A 19 -42.30 1.08 -16.56
CA LEU A 19 -41.93 1.02 -15.15
C LEU A 19 -41.10 -0.22 -14.81
N LEU A 20 -41.37 -1.38 -15.42
CA LEU A 20 -40.62 -2.62 -15.18
C LEU A 20 -39.26 -2.67 -15.92
N ALA A 21 -39.07 -1.89 -16.99
CA ALA A 21 -37.82 -1.88 -17.76
C ALA A 21 -36.61 -1.41 -16.94
N GLY A 22 -36.82 -0.58 -15.90
CA GLY A 22 -35.76 -0.14 -14.99
C GLY A 22 -35.19 -1.26 -14.11
N CYS A 23 -36.01 -2.21 -13.67
CA CYS A 23 -35.60 -3.32 -12.80
C CYS A 23 -34.83 -4.43 -13.55
N ALA A 24 -34.96 -4.50 -14.88
CA ALA A 24 -34.24 -5.45 -15.72
C ALA A 24 -32.92 -4.88 -16.28
N SER A 25 -32.55 -3.64 -15.91
CA SER A 25 -31.33 -3.01 -16.40
C SER A 25 -30.10 -3.71 -15.82
N VAL A 26 -29.27 -4.27 -16.70
CA VAL A 26 -28.00 -4.88 -16.32
C VAL A 26 -27.03 -3.75 -15.95
N PRO A 27 -26.45 -3.73 -14.74
CA PRO A 27 -25.47 -2.73 -14.38
C PRO A 27 -24.25 -2.85 -15.31
N PRO A 28 -23.54 -1.75 -15.60
CA PRO A 28 -22.32 -1.80 -16.38
C PRO A 28 -21.32 -2.77 -15.75
N ALA A 29 -20.56 -3.47 -16.60
CA ALA A 29 -19.53 -4.39 -16.13
C ALA A 29 -18.49 -3.65 -15.26
N PRO A 30 -17.94 -4.29 -14.22
CA PRO A 30 -16.85 -3.72 -13.44
C PRO A 30 -15.70 -3.31 -14.34
N VAL A 31 -15.19 -2.10 -14.14
CA VAL A 31 -14.05 -1.56 -14.89
C VAL A 31 -12.81 -1.62 -14.00
N HIS A 32 -11.72 -2.16 -14.55
CA HIS A 32 -10.42 -2.11 -13.87
C HIS A 32 -9.87 -0.69 -13.95
N VAL A 33 -9.53 -0.10 -12.81
CA VAL A 33 -8.91 1.22 -12.71
C VAL A 33 -7.61 1.13 -11.94
N GLU A 34 -6.52 1.54 -12.58
CA GLU A 34 -5.21 1.67 -11.94
C GLU A 34 -5.20 2.98 -11.15
N VAL A 35 -5.22 2.88 -9.82
CA VAL A 35 -5.14 4.05 -8.94
C VAL A 35 -3.69 4.19 -8.48
N PRO A 36 -3.01 5.32 -8.75
CA PRO A 36 -1.66 5.53 -8.26
C PRO A 36 -1.68 5.61 -6.74
N VAL A 37 -1.02 4.65 -6.08
CA VAL A 37 -0.82 4.66 -4.63
C VAL A 37 0.58 5.17 -4.33
N VAL A 38 0.68 6.18 -3.47
CA VAL A 38 1.98 6.67 -2.99
C VAL A 38 2.58 5.59 -2.10
N VAL A 39 3.70 5.01 -2.53
CA VAL A 39 4.48 4.04 -1.76
C VAL A 39 5.68 4.71 -1.10
N PRO A 40 6.17 4.20 0.04
CA PRO A 40 7.44 4.63 0.59
C PRO A 40 8.54 4.43 -0.45
N CYS A 41 9.40 5.42 -0.63
CA CYS A 41 10.53 5.25 -1.55
C CYS A 41 11.54 4.21 -1.05
N ILE A 42 11.76 4.15 0.26
CA ILE A 42 12.67 3.18 0.86
C ILE A 42 11.92 1.84 0.98
N GLY A 43 12.30 0.88 0.15
CA GLY A 43 11.72 -0.47 0.17
C GLY A 43 12.26 -1.34 1.31
N GLU A 44 13.58 -1.39 1.47
CA GLU A 44 14.24 -2.18 2.51
C GLU A 44 15.21 -1.31 3.30
N VAL A 45 15.12 -1.39 4.63
CA VAL A 45 16.05 -0.71 5.52
C VAL A 45 17.25 -1.63 5.76
N PRO A 46 18.49 -1.20 5.47
CA PRO A 46 19.68 -1.99 5.74
C PRO A 46 19.73 -2.47 7.20
N GLN A 47 20.12 -3.72 7.40
CA GLN A 47 20.21 -4.29 8.75
C GLN A 47 21.30 -3.58 9.57
N ARG A 48 20.92 -3.08 10.76
CA ARG A 48 21.87 -2.47 11.69
C ARG A 48 22.92 -3.51 12.12
N PRO A 49 24.22 -3.18 12.08
CA PRO A 49 25.26 -4.06 12.61
C PRO A 49 25.04 -4.34 14.10
N VAL A 50 25.39 -5.55 14.51
CA VAL A 50 25.49 -5.89 15.94
C VAL A 50 26.84 -5.37 16.43
N TYR A 51 26.82 -4.29 17.21
CA TYR A 51 28.02 -3.66 17.75
C TYR A 51 28.53 -4.42 18.98
N GLU A 52 29.85 -4.50 19.13
CA GLU A 52 30.50 -5.05 20.32
C GLU A 52 30.20 -4.18 21.55
N PHE A 53 30.22 -2.86 21.36
CA PHE A 53 29.92 -1.88 22.41
C PHE A 53 28.53 -2.10 23.03
N ASP A 54 27.51 -2.38 22.21
CA ASP A 54 26.12 -2.59 22.65
C ASP A 54 25.96 -3.85 23.53
N GLN A 55 26.95 -4.76 23.51
CA GLN A 55 26.93 -6.01 24.26
C GLN A 55 27.79 -5.97 25.53
N LEU A 56 28.51 -4.87 25.78
CA LEU A 56 29.34 -4.75 26.96
C LEU A 56 28.48 -4.68 28.23
N PRO A 57 28.88 -5.34 29.32
CA PRO A 57 28.23 -5.16 30.60
C PRO A 57 28.42 -3.72 31.08
N ALA A 58 27.45 -3.20 31.86
CA ALA A 58 27.55 -1.86 32.44
C ALA A 58 28.76 -1.68 33.39
N SER A 59 29.37 -2.78 33.83
CA SER A 59 30.57 -2.81 34.67
C SER A 59 31.88 -2.98 33.86
N ALA A 60 31.84 -2.90 32.53
CA ALA A 60 33.02 -3.01 31.69
C ALA A 60 34.04 -1.92 32.04
N ALA A 61 35.32 -2.26 31.97
CA ALA A 61 36.37 -1.27 32.22
C ALA A 61 36.43 -0.25 31.07
N ASP A 62 36.82 0.99 31.37
CA ASP A 62 36.94 2.06 30.37
C ASP A 62 37.78 1.64 29.15
N GLY A 63 38.87 0.88 29.36
CA GLY A 63 39.71 0.37 28.29
C GLY A 63 38.99 -0.60 27.34
N GLU A 64 38.11 -1.46 27.87
CA GLU A 64 37.32 -2.40 27.06
C GLU A 64 36.28 -1.65 26.22
N ILE A 65 35.65 -0.64 26.82
CA ILE A 65 34.70 0.25 26.16
C ILE A 65 35.35 0.95 24.96
N ILE A 66 36.52 1.56 25.16
CA ILE A 66 37.22 2.29 24.08
C ILE A 66 37.64 1.33 22.96
N LEU A 67 38.09 0.13 23.29
CA LEU A 67 38.46 -0.88 22.29
C LEU A 67 37.26 -1.37 21.47
N ALA A 68 36.12 -1.63 22.11
CA ALA A 68 34.90 -2.02 21.42
C ALA A 68 34.43 -0.92 20.46
N LEU A 69 34.42 0.34 20.91
CA LEU A 69 34.10 1.49 20.07
C LEU A 69 35.05 1.63 18.87
N ALA A 70 36.36 1.45 19.08
CA ALA A 70 37.34 1.55 17.99
C ALA A 70 37.12 0.48 16.91
N ARG A 71 36.72 -0.74 17.30
CA ARG A 71 36.40 -1.83 16.35
C ARG A 71 35.09 -1.56 15.62
N ASP A 72 34.07 -1.11 16.34
CA ASP A 72 32.75 -0.83 15.78
C ASP A 72 32.75 0.39 14.86
N TRP A 73 33.67 1.34 15.06
CA TRP A 73 33.79 2.56 14.26
C TRP A 73 33.76 2.29 12.74
N THR A 74 34.60 1.36 12.27
CA THR A 74 34.69 1.07 10.83
C THR A 74 33.41 0.42 10.29
N ARG A 75 32.75 -0.41 11.10
CA ARG A 75 31.45 -1.03 10.74
C ARG A 75 30.35 0.03 10.68
N GLY A 76 30.33 0.95 11.63
CA GLY A 76 29.40 2.07 11.67
C GLY A 76 29.55 2.95 10.43
N ARG A 77 30.77 3.35 10.06
CA ARG A 77 31.04 4.14 8.86
C ARG A 77 30.62 3.44 7.56
N ALA A 78 30.82 2.13 7.47
CA ALA A 78 30.35 1.36 6.32
C ALA A 78 28.81 1.32 6.25
N TYR A 79 28.15 1.08 7.38
CA TYR A 79 26.68 1.06 7.47
C TYR A 79 26.07 2.42 7.13
N GLU A 80 26.64 3.52 7.64
CA GLU A 80 26.23 4.88 7.30
C GLU A 80 26.31 5.15 5.79
N GLY A 81 27.38 4.71 5.13
CA GLY A 81 27.50 4.85 3.67
C GLY A 81 26.40 4.11 2.90
N VAL A 82 25.97 2.93 3.38
CA VAL A 82 24.84 2.20 2.78
C VAL A 82 23.53 2.95 3.01
N LEU A 83 23.29 3.47 4.22
CA LEU A 83 22.11 4.27 4.51
C LEU A 83 22.05 5.54 3.65
N GLU A 84 23.17 6.25 3.50
CA GLU A 84 23.27 7.43 2.66
C GLU A 84 22.93 7.11 1.20
N ALA A 85 23.41 5.98 0.67
CA ALA A 85 23.10 5.53 -0.69
C ALA A 85 21.60 5.22 -0.87
N VAL A 86 20.97 4.55 0.10
CA VAL A 86 19.52 4.27 0.07
C VAL A 86 18.71 5.55 0.08
N VAL A 87 19.06 6.51 0.95
CA VAL A 87 18.38 7.81 1.04
C VAL A 87 18.61 8.64 -0.22
N ALA A 88 19.82 8.61 -0.79
CA ALA A 88 20.13 9.31 -2.03
C ALA A 88 19.34 8.77 -3.23
N GLY A 89 19.07 7.46 -3.27
CA GLY A 89 18.20 6.84 -4.28
C GLY A 89 16.74 7.31 -4.20
N CYS A 90 16.36 8.00 -3.13
CA CYS A 90 15.00 8.47 -2.87
C CYS A 90 14.76 9.96 -3.06
N ARG A 91 15.79 10.71 -3.44
CA ARG A 91 15.70 12.12 -3.80
C ARG A 91 15.65 12.26 -5.31
#